data_AF-A0A949ZBK4-F1
#
_entry.id   AF-A0A949ZBK4-F1
#
_cell.length_a   1.000
_cell.length_b   1.000
_cell.length_c   1.000
_cell.angle_alpha   90.00
_cell.angle_beta   90.00
_cell.angle_gamma   90.00
#
_symmetry.space_group_name_H-M   'P 1'
#
loop_
_entity.id
_entity.type
_entity.pdbx_description
1 polymer ?
#
loop_
_entity_poly.entity_id
_entity_poly.type
_entity_poly.pdbx_seq_one_letter_code
_entity_poly.pdbx_strand_id
1 'polypeptide(L)'
;MIDLGEGGRWLPLALAHPQAWHAFGIFRRLATPQPHDISARHFIERCGYRGRARSLAEMVFTSHLPGSLDDIGIQGFIDDGILELETSMDYRINQGHDKLIEHIGNGIQVEFGFVVRTIEWSEDGVVIRDVAGHERSARAAISTLPVGVLQNGAISFRPELPEAKRTALRQMVMGPVLKLIMRFEEPFWPRRLAAVYCASGPITLYWNVFYGAGGAMPVLTAYCTGARAAALAELSEEEVVTRVLGDLRRHFPRGSRRIIAWRLVDWSGDPYARGGYTFLRPGARGARARLAAPDTGRLMWAGAETATEQIAATVAGAYATGLRASSEVLEALNA
;
A
#
# COMPACT_ATOMS: atom_id res chain seq x y z
N MET A 1 -19.90 -6.62 3.69
CA MET A 1 -20.76 -5.69 4.48
C MET A 1 -20.19 -4.29 4.32
N ILE A 2 -21.03 -3.25 4.27
CA ILE A 2 -20.60 -1.85 4.22
C ILE A 2 -21.31 -1.10 5.36
N ASP A 3 -20.54 -0.45 6.23
CA ASP A 3 -21.02 0.45 7.29
C ASP A 3 -20.92 1.91 6.82
N LEU A 4 -22.05 2.61 6.82
CA LEU A 4 -22.16 4.03 6.46
C LEU A 4 -22.34 4.95 7.67
N GLY A 5 -22.21 4.43 8.90
CA GLY A 5 -22.27 5.20 10.14
C GLY A 5 -23.68 5.41 10.74
N GLU A 6 -24.74 4.95 10.06
CA GLU A 6 -26.14 5.17 10.47
C GLU A 6 -26.83 3.88 10.97
N GLY A 7 -26.47 3.43 12.18
CA GLY A 7 -27.32 2.51 12.97
C GLY A 7 -27.45 1.06 12.48
N GLY A 8 -26.39 0.47 11.90
CA GLY A 8 -26.32 -0.97 11.65
C GLY A 8 -27.15 -1.49 10.46
N ARG A 9 -27.55 -0.61 9.53
CA ARG A 9 -28.16 -1.03 8.26
C ARG A 9 -27.08 -1.38 7.24
N TRP A 10 -27.00 -2.65 6.89
CA TRP A 10 -26.04 -3.20 5.93
C TRP A 10 -26.60 -3.17 4.51
N LEU A 11 -25.76 -2.82 3.52
CA LEU A 11 -26.03 -3.16 2.12
C LEU A 11 -25.69 -4.65 1.88
N PRO A 12 -26.62 -5.48 1.36
CA PRO A 12 -26.34 -6.88 1.02
C PRO A 12 -25.22 -7.00 0.00
N LEU A 13 -24.40 -8.06 0.12
CA LEU A 13 -23.25 -8.33 -0.76
C LEU A 13 -23.62 -8.46 -2.25
N ALA A 14 -24.90 -8.65 -2.60
CA ALA A 14 -25.37 -8.64 -3.98
C ALA A 14 -25.15 -7.28 -4.68
N LEU A 15 -25.08 -6.18 -3.93
CA LEU A 15 -24.64 -4.86 -4.41
C LEU A 15 -23.12 -4.64 -4.31
N ALA A 16 -22.39 -5.62 -3.76
CA ALA A 16 -20.93 -5.63 -3.64
C ALA A 16 -20.26 -6.71 -4.51
N HIS A 17 -21.02 -7.40 -5.38
CA HIS A 17 -20.47 -8.19 -6.48
C HIS A 17 -19.59 -7.27 -7.36
N PRO A 18 -18.41 -7.66 -7.84
CA PRO A 18 -17.55 -6.76 -8.64
C PRO A 18 -18.31 -6.08 -9.80
N GLN A 19 -19.24 -6.79 -10.43
CA GLN A 19 -20.11 -6.20 -11.47
C GLN A 19 -21.16 -5.20 -10.94
N ALA A 20 -21.61 -5.33 -9.69
CA ALA A 20 -22.44 -4.33 -9.04
C ALA A 20 -21.66 -3.05 -8.72
N TRP A 21 -20.32 -3.13 -8.63
CA TRP A 21 -19.49 -1.93 -8.49
C TRP A 21 -19.63 -1.04 -9.73
N HIS A 22 -19.64 -1.59 -10.95
CA HIS A 22 -19.92 -0.83 -12.19
C HIS A 22 -21.29 -0.13 -12.25
N ALA A 23 -22.22 -0.46 -11.34
CA ALA A 23 -23.48 0.25 -11.18
C ALA A 23 -23.35 1.54 -10.35
N PHE A 24 -22.29 1.70 -9.55
CA PHE A 24 -22.00 2.97 -8.89
C PHE A 24 -21.51 3.98 -9.92
N GLY A 25 -22.19 5.13 -9.99
CA GLY A 25 -21.89 6.18 -10.95
C GLY A 25 -20.45 6.72 -10.88
N ILE A 26 -19.73 6.48 -9.76
CA ILE A 26 -18.35 6.97 -9.59
C ILE A 26 -17.38 6.28 -10.54
N PHE A 27 -17.47 4.96 -10.73
CA PHE A 27 -16.55 4.25 -11.62
C PHE A 27 -16.79 4.61 -13.08
N ARG A 28 -18.05 4.81 -13.48
CA ARG A 28 -18.38 5.33 -14.82
C ARG A 28 -17.78 6.72 -15.06
N ARG A 29 -17.77 7.58 -14.03
CA ARG A 29 -17.17 8.91 -14.11
C ARG A 29 -15.64 8.87 -14.11
N LEU A 30 -15.03 7.93 -13.41
CA LEU A 30 -13.58 7.69 -13.45
C LEU A 30 -13.11 7.16 -14.80
N ALA A 31 -13.92 6.31 -15.45
CA ALA A 31 -13.67 5.83 -16.80
C ALA A 31 -13.80 6.92 -17.88
N THR A 32 -14.34 8.10 -17.53
CA THR A 32 -14.44 9.23 -18.46
C THR A 32 -13.12 10.03 -18.43
N PRO A 33 -12.56 10.42 -19.59
CA PRO A 33 -11.34 11.23 -19.64
C PRO A 33 -11.45 12.49 -18.79
N GLN A 34 -10.43 12.76 -17.98
CA GLN A 34 -10.34 13.99 -17.19
C GLN A 34 -9.48 15.00 -17.95
N PRO A 35 -9.95 16.24 -18.18
CA PRO A 35 -9.19 17.24 -18.94
C PRO A 35 -7.94 17.74 -18.20
N HIS A 36 -7.97 17.70 -16.87
CA HIS A 36 -6.84 18.03 -15.99
C HIS A 36 -6.77 17.00 -14.87
N ASP A 37 -5.56 16.70 -14.39
CA ASP A 37 -5.39 15.87 -13.22
C ASP A 37 -5.76 16.67 -11.97
N ILE A 38 -6.80 16.19 -11.27
CA ILE A 38 -7.40 16.84 -10.11
C ILE A 38 -7.30 15.92 -8.90
N SER A 39 -7.50 16.49 -7.71
CA SER A 39 -7.58 15.68 -6.49
C SER A 39 -8.88 14.89 -6.41
N ALA A 40 -8.86 13.79 -5.65
CA ALA A 40 -10.04 13.00 -5.33
C ALA A 40 -11.14 13.84 -4.66
N ARG A 41 -10.77 14.81 -3.81
CA ARG A 41 -11.73 15.76 -3.21
C ARG A 41 -12.47 16.54 -4.29
N HIS A 42 -11.73 17.21 -5.18
CA HIS A 42 -12.31 18.02 -6.24
C HIS A 42 -13.19 17.17 -7.17
N PHE A 43 -12.75 15.95 -7.48
CA PHE A 43 -13.52 15.01 -8.28
C PHE A 43 -14.86 14.66 -7.65
N ILE A 44 -14.89 14.32 -6.35
CA ILE A 44 -16.12 14.02 -5.61
C ILE A 44 -17.07 15.22 -5.59
N GLU A 45 -16.54 16.42 -5.37
CA GLU A 45 -17.30 17.67 -5.36
C GLU A 45 -17.92 17.96 -6.74
N ARG A 46 -17.15 17.80 -7.82
CA ARG A 46 -17.64 17.95 -9.20
C ARG A 46 -18.73 16.93 -9.55
N CYS A 47 -18.66 15.74 -8.96
CA CYS A 47 -19.71 14.72 -9.15
C CYS A 47 -21.01 15.04 -8.41
N GLY A 48 -20.99 15.98 -7.45
CA GLY A 48 -22.16 16.41 -6.70
C GLY A 48 -22.68 15.38 -5.70
N TYR A 49 -21.83 14.44 -5.25
CA TYR A 49 -22.24 13.42 -4.28
C TYR A 49 -22.57 14.03 -2.91
N ARG A 50 -23.63 13.54 -2.27
CA ARG A 50 -24.11 13.99 -0.95
C ARG A 50 -24.47 12.80 -0.05
N GLY A 51 -24.45 13.01 1.26
CA GLY A 51 -24.81 11.99 2.27
C GLY A 51 -24.07 10.67 2.03
N ARG A 52 -24.81 9.56 2.05
CA ARG A 52 -24.28 8.20 1.84
C ARG A 52 -23.51 8.02 0.53
N ALA A 53 -23.94 8.67 -0.56
CA ALA A 53 -23.24 8.57 -1.84
C ALA A 53 -21.86 9.24 -1.77
N ARG A 54 -21.73 10.33 -1.01
CA ARG A 54 -20.44 10.97 -0.75
C ARG A 54 -19.54 10.06 0.09
N SER A 55 -20.05 9.49 1.17
CA SER A 55 -19.27 8.57 2.03
C SER A 55 -18.74 7.37 1.24
N LEU A 56 -19.57 6.76 0.39
CA LEU A 56 -19.13 5.68 -0.50
C LEU A 56 -18.07 6.15 -1.50
N ALA A 57 -18.23 7.33 -2.08
CA ALA A 57 -17.25 7.90 -3.00
C ALA A 57 -15.89 8.17 -2.33
N GLU A 58 -15.89 8.68 -1.09
CA GLU A 58 -14.68 8.90 -0.32
C GLU A 58 -13.98 7.58 0.04
N MET A 59 -14.75 6.54 0.34
CA MET A 59 -14.21 5.20 0.62
C MET A 59 -13.50 4.59 -0.58
N VAL A 60 -13.93 4.84 -1.82
CA VAL A 60 -13.23 4.34 -3.03
C VAL A 60 -11.77 4.78 -3.05
N PHE A 61 -11.47 6.00 -2.63
CA PHE A 61 -10.10 6.52 -2.65
C PHE A 61 -9.34 6.23 -1.36
N THR A 62 -10.02 6.28 -0.21
CA THR A 62 -9.36 6.22 1.10
C THR A 62 -9.26 4.82 1.67
N SER A 63 -9.92 3.82 1.08
CA SER A 63 -9.90 2.45 1.61
C SER A 63 -8.49 1.88 1.67
N HIS A 64 -7.69 2.12 0.64
CA HIS A 64 -6.36 1.53 0.47
C HIS A 64 -5.25 2.57 0.29
N LEU A 65 -5.55 3.77 -0.20
CA LEU A 65 -4.56 4.83 -0.32
C LEU A 65 -4.42 5.60 1.00
N PRO A 66 -3.20 5.71 1.56
CA PRO A 66 -2.99 6.30 2.87
C PRO A 66 -2.87 7.83 2.86
N GLY A 67 -3.50 8.49 1.89
CA GLY A 67 -3.51 9.94 1.72
C GLY A 67 -4.82 10.60 2.13
N SER A 68 -4.80 11.93 2.23
CA SER A 68 -6.05 12.70 2.22
C SER A 68 -6.65 12.72 0.80
N LEU A 69 -7.93 13.05 0.70
CA LEU A 69 -8.60 13.23 -0.61
C LEU A 69 -7.97 14.36 -1.44
N ASP A 70 -7.24 15.29 -0.81
CA ASP A 70 -6.54 16.38 -1.49
C ASP A 70 -5.20 15.91 -2.08
N ASP A 71 -4.60 14.90 -1.47
CA ASP A 71 -3.32 14.34 -1.93
C ASP A 71 -3.50 13.35 -3.08
N ILE A 72 -4.63 12.67 -3.19
CA ILE A 72 -4.83 11.59 -4.17
C ILE A 72 -5.15 12.19 -5.55
N GLY A 73 -4.26 12.03 -6.52
CA GLY A 73 -4.49 12.42 -7.92
C GLY A 73 -5.35 11.40 -8.67
N ILE A 74 -6.37 11.86 -9.40
CA ILE A 74 -7.28 10.99 -10.14
C ILE A 74 -6.57 10.29 -11.31
N GLN A 75 -5.70 10.99 -12.05
CA GLN A 75 -5.02 10.37 -13.17
C GLN A 75 -4.02 9.31 -12.71
N GLY A 76 -3.32 9.56 -11.61
CA GLY A 76 -2.45 8.56 -10.99
C GLY A 76 -3.21 7.34 -10.50
N PHE A 77 -4.37 7.55 -9.87
CA PHE A 77 -5.27 6.47 -9.45
C PHE A 77 -5.73 5.57 -10.62
N ILE A 78 -5.99 6.17 -11.79
CA ILE A 78 -6.37 5.45 -13.02
C ILE A 78 -5.16 4.75 -13.66
N ASP A 79 -4.04 5.47 -13.79
CA ASP A 79 -2.82 4.95 -14.43
C ASP A 79 -2.23 3.77 -13.64
N ASP A 80 -2.35 3.78 -12.31
CA ASP A 80 -1.92 2.69 -11.43
C ASP A 80 -2.89 1.50 -11.43
N GLY A 81 -4.07 1.62 -12.05
CA GLY A 81 -5.06 0.55 -12.14
C GLY A 81 -5.66 0.14 -10.79
N ILE A 82 -5.78 1.09 -9.85
CA ILE A 82 -6.17 0.80 -8.47
C ILE A 82 -7.54 0.10 -8.40
N LEU A 83 -8.49 0.50 -9.24
CA LEU A 83 -9.82 -0.12 -9.28
C LEU A 83 -9.77 -1.57 -9.75
N GLU A 84 -9.02 -1.83 -10.81
CA GLU A 84 -8.84 -3.16 -11.36
C GLU A 84 -8.20 -4.07 -10.31
N LEU A 85 -7.15 -3.59 -9.64
CA LEU A 85 -6.50 -4.31 -8.54
C LEU A 85 -7.50 -4.65 -7.43
N GLU A 86 -8.35 -3.70 -7.01
CA GLU A 86 -9.33 -3.92 -5.93
C GLU A 86 -10.53 -4.80 -6.32
N THR A 87 -10.85 -4.88 -7.60
CA THR A 87 -12.05 -5.61 -8.08
C THR A 87 -11.74 -6.93 -8.77
N SER A 88 -10.46 -7.21 -9.04
CA SER A 88 -9.99 -8.46 -9.62
C SER A 88 -10.03 -9.63 -8.63
N MET A 89 -9.78 -10.84 -9.13
CA MET A 89 -9.65 -12.01 -8.27
C MET A 89 -8.23 -12.09 -7.71
N ASP A 90 -8.11 -11.87 -6.41
CA ASP A 90 -6.87 -12.05 -5.68
C ASP A 90 -6.72 -13.47 -5.11
N TYR A 91 -5.46 -13.91 -5.03
CA TYR A 91 -5.08 -15.17 -4.40
C TYR A 91 -4.23 -14.90 -3.16
N ARG A 92 -4.27 -15.84 -2.21
CA ARG A 92 -3.42 -15.81 -1.02
C ARG A 92 -2.59 -17.08 -0.94
N ILE A 93 -1.32 -16.93 -0.57
CA ILE A 93 -0.46 -18.07 -0.27
C ILE A 93 -0.83 -18.56 1.13
N ASN A 94 -1.38 -19.78 1.20
CA ASN A 94 -1.89 -20.36 2.46
C ASN A 94 -0.82 -20.48 3.55
N GLN A 95 0.44 -20.66 3.16
CA GLN A 95 1.57 -20.79 4.10
C GLN A 95 2.13 -19.43 4.57
N GLY A 96 1.64 -18.31 4.01
CA GLY A 96 2.20 -16.98 4.24
C GLY A 96 2.98 -16.44 3.04
N HIS A 97 3.08 -15.11 2.93
CA HIS A 97 3.81 -14.46 1.83
C HIS A 97 5.33 -14.57 1.97
N ASP A 98 5.83 -14.79 3.18
CA ASP A 98 7.23 -15.11 3.49
C ASP A 98 7.74 -16.31 2.67
N LYS A 99 6.89 -17.32 2.43
CA LYS A 99 7.26 -18.49 1.61
C LYS A 99 7.59 -18.17 0.16
N LEU A 100 6.96 -17.13 -0.40
CA LEU A 100 7.33 -16.64 -1.73
C LEU A 100 8.74 -16.03 -1.72
N ILE A 101 9.04 -15.24 -0.69
CA ILE A 101 10.34 -14.57 -0.56
C ILE A 101 11.45 -15.60 -0.29
N GLU A 102 11.22 -16.57 0.58
CA GLU A 102 12.14 -17.70 0.82
C GLU A 102 12.41 -18.47 -0.48
N HIS A 103 11.38 -18.73 -1.28
CA HIS A 103 11.51 -19.46 -2.53
C HIS A 103 12.35 -18.69 -3.56
N ILE A 104 12.04 -17.41 -3.79
CA ILE A 104 12.77 -16.56 -4.75
C ILE A 104 14.20 -16.28 -4.27
N GLY A 105 14.41 -16.18 -2.95
CA GLY A 105 15.71 -15.94 -2.34
C GLY A 105 16.63 -17.16 -2.29
N ASN A 106 16.16 -18.35 -2.70
CA ASN A 106 16.95 -19.57 -2.61
C ASN A 106 18.19 -19.49 -3.51
N GLY A 107 19.37 -19.75 -2.94
CA GLY A 107 20.66 -19.69 -3.64
C GLY A 107 21.24 -18.28 -3.80
N ILE A 108 20.58 -17.26 -3.24
CA ILE A 108 21.08 -15.88 -3.24
C ILE A 108 21.78 -15.59 -1.91
N GLN A 109 22.92 -14.91 -1.96
CA GLN A 109 23.59 -14.42 -0.76
C GLN A 109 22.85 -13.20 -0.20
N VAL A 110 22.35 -13.32 1.03
CA VAL A 110 21.65 -12.25 1.75
C VAL A 110 22.44 -11.88 3.00
N GLU A 111 22.82 -10.60 3.11
CA GLU A 111 23.53 -10.05 4.28
C GLU A 111 22.55 -9.19 5.10
N PHE A 112 22.29 -9.60 6.34
CA PHE A 112 21.49 -8.82 7.29
C PHE A 112 22.38 -7.92 8.16
N GLY A 113 21.82 -6.85 8.72
CA GLY A 113 22.53 -5.93 9.60
C GLY A 113 23.36 -4.85 8.88
N PHE A 114 23.49 -4.92 7.55
CA PHE A 114 24.12 -3.87 6.75
C PHE A 114 23.12 -2.76 6.39
N VAL A 115 22.92 -1.80 7.31
CA VAL A 115 22.00 -0.68 7.07
C VAL A 115 22.70 0.40 6.26
N VAL A 116 22.47 0.43 4.94
CA VAL A 116 23.05 1.42 4.02
C VAL A 116 22.69 2.83 4.47
N ARG A 117 23.69 3.73 4.47
CA ARG A 117 23.57 5.16 4.81
C ARG A 117 24.05 6.07 3.69
N THR A 118 25.05 5.64 2.93
CA THR A 118 25.60 6.39 1.80
C THR A 118 25.68 5.48 0.57
N ILE A 119 25.30 6.02 -0.58
CA ILE A 119 25.44 5.38 -1.89
C ILE A 119 26.21 6.34 -2.80
N GLU A 120 27.43 5.96 -3.14
CA GLU A 120 28.26 6.66 -4.12
C GLU A 120 28.16 5.91 -5.45
N TRP A 121 27.85 6.61 -6.55
CA TRP A 121 27.61 6.00 -7.85
C TRP A 121 28.27 6.81 -8.97
N SER A 122 28.70 6.12 -10.01
CA SER A 122 29.30 6.71 -11.22
C SER A 122 29.05 5.81 -12.44
N GLU A 123 29.67 6.14 -13.56
CA GLU A 123 29.72 5.26 -14.75
C GLU A 123 30.60 4.02 -14.55
N ASP A 124 31.43 3.98 -13.49
CA ASP A 124 32.40 2.91 -13.26
C ASP A 124 31.97 1.91 -12.18
N GLY A 125 31.02 2.29 -11.32
CA GLY A 125 30.48 1.40 -10.30
C GLY A 125 29.68 2.08 -9.21
N VAL A 126 29.45 1.33 -8.14
CA VAL A 126 28.71 1.77 -6.95
C VAL A 126 29.47 1.36 -5.70
N VAL A 127 29.57 2.27 -4.74
CA VAL A 127 30.10 2.04 -3.39
C VAL A 127 29.01 2.37 -2.38
N ILE A 128 28.71 1.42 -1.49
CA ILE A 128 27.77 1.61 -0.39
C ILE A 128 28.50 1.60 0.94
N ARG A 129 28.05 2.46 1.86
CA ARG A 129 28.53 2.48 3.25
C ARG A 129 27.35 2.30 4.20
N ASP A 130 27.51 1.44 5.19
CA ASP A 130 26.51 1.29 6.26
C ASP A 130 26.63 2.38 7.34
N VAL A 131 25.74 2.33 8.33
CA VAL A 131 25.74 3.24 9.49
C VAL A 131 26.98 3.13 10.38
N ALA A 132 27.72 2.01 10.32
CA ALA A 132 28.96 1.79 11.06
C ALA A 132 30.21 2.16 10.25
N GLY A 133 30.05 2.57 8.98
CA GLY A 133 31.12 2.93 8.08
C GLY A 133 31.74 1.77 7.31
N HIS A 134 31.20 0.55 7.42
CA HIS A 134 31.64 -0.58 6.60
C HIS A 134 31.28 -0.35 5.14
N GLU A 135 32.19 -0.74 4.25
CA GLU A 135 32.08 -0.47 2.82
C GLU A 135 31.87 -1.76 2.02
N ARG A 136 31.09 -1.66 0.93
CA ARG A 136 31.01 -2.64 -0.14
C ARG A 136 31.05 -1.92 -1.47
N SER A 137 31.68 -2.52 -2.47
CA SER A 137 31.73 -2.00 -3.84
C SER A 137 31.26 -3.05 -4.85
N ALA A 138 30.65 -2.57 -5.93
CA ALA A 138 30.15 -3.40 -7.01
C ALA A 138 30.27 -2.66 -8.36
N ARG A 139 30.35 -3.43 -9.45
CA ARG A 139 30.34 -2.87 -10.83
C ARG A 139 29.01 -2.21 -11.18
N ALA A 140 27.92 -2.65 -10.55
CA ALA A 140 26.58 -2.07 -10.65
C ALA A 140 25.76 -2.44 -9.41
N ALA A 141 24.73 -1.66 -9.11
CA ALA A 141 23.79 -1.94 -8.03
C ALA A 141 22.35 -1.64 -8.45
N ILE A 142 21.39 -2.30 -7.81
CA ILE A 142 19.96 -1.99 -7.94
C ILE A 142 19.46 -1.47 -6.60
N SER A 143 18.93 -0.25 -6.58
CA SER A 143 18.22 0.29 -5.42
C SER A 143 16.77 -0.21 -5.43
N THR A 144 16.41 -1.00 -4.43
CA THR A 144 15.02 -1.45 -4.16
C THR A 144 14.43 -0.78 -2.93
N LEU A 145 14.96 0.40 -2.55
CA LEU A 145 14.55 1.11 -1.34
C LEU A 145 13.14 1.66 -1.48
N PRO A 146 12.28 1.53 -0.45
CA PRO A 146 10.94 2.11 -0.47
C PRO A 146 10.98 3.62 -0.59
N VAL A 147 9.96 4.20 -1.25
CA VAL A 147 9.87 5.66 -1.43
C VAL A 147 9.89 6.41 -0.10
N GLY A 148 9.28 5.87 0.95
CA GLY A 148 9.27 6.48 2.28
C GLY A 148 10.67 6.56 2.91
N VAL A 149 11.56 5.59 2.64
CA VAL A 149 12.96 5.64 3.08
C VAL A 149 13.73 6.70 2.29
N LEU A 150 13.53 6.75 0.97
CA LEU A 150 14.16 7.72 0.06
C LEU A 150 13.75 9.17 0.39
N GLN A 151 12.50 9.39 0.82
CA GLN A 151 11.97 10.71 1.17
C GLN A 151 12.43 11.23 2.54
N ASN A 152 12.82 10.34 3.47
CA ASN A 152 13.11 10.71 4.86
C ASN A 152 14.59 11.05 5.13
N GLY A 153 15.39 11.28 4.08
CA GLY A 153 16.82 11.60 4.23
C GLY A 153 17.63 10.48 4.93
N ALA A 154 17.13 9.24 4.90
CA ALA A 154 17.81 8.10 5.50
C ALA A 154 19.09 7.73 4.74
N ILE A 155 19.19 8.09 3.46
CA ILE A 155 20.26 7.74 2.54
C ILE A 155 20.84 9.01 1.91
N SER A 156 22.17 9.10 1.87
CA SER A 156 22.90 10.13 1.12
C SER A 156 23.40 9.58 -0.21
N PHE A 157 23.03 10.23 -1.32
CA PHE A 157 23.51 9.89 -2.65
C PHE A 157 24.66 10.80 -3.07
N ARG A 158 25.72 10.23 -3.67
CA ARG A 158 26.87 10.97 -4.19
C ARG A 158 27.23 10.48 -5.61
N PRO A 159 27.10 11.31 -6.66
CA PRO A 159 26.49 12.63 -6.65
C PRO A 159 25.00 12.60 -6.26
N GLU A 160 24.41 13.77 -6.04
CA GLU A 160 22.98 13.85 -5.79
C GLU A 160 22.16 13.23 -6.93
N LEU A 161 20.98 12.70 -6.60
CA LEU A 161 20.06 12.17 -7.61
C LEU A 161 19.65 13.25 -8.62
N PRO A 162 19.49 12.89 -9.91
CA PRO A 162 18.95 13.80 -10.93
C PRO A 162 17.64 14.47 -10.50
N GLU A 163 17.44 15.71 -10.93
CA GLU A 163 16.26 16.51 -10.55
C GLU A 163 14.94 15.83 -10.93
N ALA A 164 14.92 15.05 -12.02
CA ALA A 164 13.75 14.28 -12.43
C ALA A 164 13.33 13.24 -11.37
N LYS A 165 14.30 12.51 -10.78
CA LYS A 165 14.04 11.56 -9.68
C LYS A 165 13.63 12.26 -8.41
N ARG A 166 14.29 13.37 -8.04
CA ARG A 166 13.92 14.16 -6.85
C ARG A 166 12.50 14.72 -6.98
N THR A 167 12.13 15.19 -8.17
CA THR A 167 10.76 15.62 -8.48
C THR A 167 9.77 14.47 -8.37
N ALA A 168 10.09 13.30 -8.92
CA ALA A 168 9.26 12.11 -8.80
C ALA A 168 9.03 11.72 -7.32
N LEU A 169 10.09 11.73 -6.50
CA LEU A 169 9.98 11.45 -5.08
C LEU A 169 9.06 12.46 -4.37
N ARG A 170 9.14 13.76 -4.65
CA ARG A 170 8.22 14.76 -4.05
C ARG A 170 6.75 14.60 -4.50
N GLN A 171 6.54 13.99 -5.67
CA GLN A 171 5.23 13.82 -6.29
C GLN A 171 4.52 12.52 -5.88
N MET A 172 5.27 11.55 -5.34
CA MET A 172 4.73 10.33 -4.75
C MET A 172 4.42 10.54 -3.27
N VAL A 173 3.42 9.83 -2.77
CA VAL A 173 3.07 9.82 -1.35
C VAL A 173 3.11 8.40 -0.85
N MET A 174 3.89 8.16 0.20
CA MET A 174 3.82 6.97 1.04
C MET A 174 3.24 7.42 2.39
N GLY A 175 2.17 6.77 2.84
CA GLY A 175 1.41 7.24 3.99
C GLY A 175 1.19 6.16 5.05
N PRO A 176 0.58 6.53 6.18
CA PRO A 176 0.35 5.64 7.30
C PRO A 176 -0.64 4.53 6.98
N VAL A 177 -0.23 3.32 7.33
CA VAL A 177 -1.00 2.09 7.21
C VAL A 177 -0.79 1.26 8.47
N LEU A 178 -1.88 0.80 9.05
CA LEU A 178 -1.85 0.01 10.28
C LEU A 178 -2.73 -1.24 10.11
N LYS A 179 -2.22 -2.38 10.59
CA LYS A 179 -2.93 -3.66 10.63
C LYS A 179 -2.91 -4.20 12.05
N LEU A 180 -4.09 -4.52 12.58
CA LEU A 180 -4.25 -5.32 13.78
C LEU A 180 -4.84 -6.67 13.38
N ILE A 181 -4.03 -7.72 13.45
CA ILE A 181 -4.46 -9.10 13.20
C ILE A 181 -4.90 -9.68 14.53
N MET A 182 -6.14 -10.15 14.62
CA MET A 182 -6.73 -10.64 15.87
C MET A 182 -7.23 -12.06 15.70
N ARG A 183 -6.78 -12.96 16.59
CA ARG A 183 -7.33 -14.31 16.73
C ARG A 183 -8.29 -14.32 17.91
N PHE A 184 -9.52 -14.76 17.66
CA PHE A 184 -10.55 -14.91 18.68
C PHE A 184 -10.64 -16.36 19.16
N GLU A 185 -11.38 -16.58 20.24
CA GLU A 185 -11.70 -17.94 20.68
C GLU A 185 -12.70 -18.61 19.73
N GLU A 186 -13.75 -17.89 19.35
CA GLU A 186 -14.82 -18.34 18.45
C GLU A 186 -15.18 -17.24 17.44
N PRO A 187 -15.67 -17.61 16.24
CA PRO A 187 -16.18 -16.64 15.29
C PRO A 187 -17.52 -16.06 15.77
N PHE A 188 -17.58 -14.75 15.95
CA PHE A 188 -18.81 -14.03 16.34
C PHE A 188 -19.51 -13.34 15.15
N TRP A 189 -18.95 -13.46 13.95
CA TRP A 189 -19.46 -12.87 12.72
C TRP A 189 -20.18 -13.90 11.84
N PRO A 190 -20.97 -13.48 10.84
CA PRO A 190 -21.65 -14.40 9.93
C PRO A 190 -20.67 -15.30 9.17
N ARG A 191 -21.01 -16.58 9.00
CA ARG A 191 -20.16 -17.58 8.29
C ARG A 191 -19.74 -17.14 6.88
N ARG A 192 -20.57 -16.36 6.19
CA ARG A 192 -20.29 -15.83 4.84
C ARG A 192 -19.69 -14.42 4.84
N LEU A 193 -19.13 -13.96 5.96
CA LEU A 193 -18.44 -12.67 6.01
C LEU A 193 -17.06 -12.77 5.34
N ALA A 194 -16.91 -12.12 4.19
CA ALA A 194 -15.61 -11.84 3.59
C ALA A 194 -14.97 -10.58 4.23
N ALA A 195 -15.69 -9.46 4.20
CA ALA A 195 -15.19 -8.17 4.68
C ALA A 195 -16.29 -7.21 5.17
N VAL A 196 -15.88 -6.24 5.99
CA VAL A 196 -16.65 -5.07 6.43
C VAL A 196 -15.91 -3.79 6.05
N TYR A 197 -16.44 -3.02 5.11
CA TYR A 197 -15.91 -1.70 4.78
C TYR A 197 -16.57 -0.64 5.65
N CYS A 198 -15.79 0.28 6.21
CA CYS A 198 -16.25 1.19 7.26
C CYS A 198 -16.05 2.65 6.84
N ALA A 199 -17.15 3.35 6.54
CA ALA A 199 -17.14 4.80 6.32
C ALA A 199 -16.83 5.59 7.60
N SER A 200 -17.02 4.97 8.77
CA SER A 200 -16.87 5.60 10.08
C SER A 200 -16.13 4.70 11.06
N GLY A 201 -15.66 5.30 12.16
CA GLY A 201 -14.91 4.58 13.19
C GLY A 201 -13.40 4.55 12.92
N PRO A 202 -12.64 3.91 13.83
CA PRO A 202 -11.18 3.88 13.79
C PRO A 202 -10.61 3.00 12.67
N ILE A 203 -11.38 2.05 12.14
CA ILE A 203 -10.93 1.08 11.16
C ILE A 203 -11.57 1.35 9.80
N THR A 204 -10.82 1.17 8.72
CA THR A 204 -11.29 1.37 7.34
C THR A 204 -11.89 0.10 6.77
N LEU A 205 -11.28 -1.05 7.06
CA LEU A 205 -11.68 -2.35 6.54
C LEU A 205 -11.41 -3.44 7.58
N TYR A 206 -12.38 -4.34 7.76
CA TYR A 206 -12.16 -5.64 8.37
C TYR A 206 -12.26 -6.74 7.33
N TRP A 207 -11.42 -7.76 7.38
CA TRP A 207 -11.62 -8.97 6.57
C TRP A 207 -11.32 -10.24 7.35
N ASN A 208 -12.06 -11.29 6.98
CA ASN A 208 -11.83 -12.64 7.48
C ASN A 208 -10.66 -13.27 6.71
N VAL A 209 -9.59 -13.59 7.42
CA VAL A 209 -8.33 -14.07 6.80
C VAL A 209 -8.52 -15.42 6.10
N PHE A 210 -9.42 -16.27 6.58
CA PHE A 210 -9.63 -17.62 6.06
C PHE A 210 -10.95 -17.77 5.29
N TYR A 211 -11.54 -16.66 4.83
CA TYR A 211 -12.73 -16.72 3.99
C TYR A 211 -12.46 -17.57 2.72
N GLY A 212 -13.30 -18.57 2.49
CA GLY A 212 -13.18 -19.48 1.34
C GLY A 212 -12.14 -20.60 1.46
N ALA A 213 -11.27 -20.61 2.48
CA ALA A 213 -10.16 -21.55 2.60
C ALA A 213 -10.48 -22.87 3.33
N GLY A 214 -11.75 -23.14 3.64
CA GLY A 214 -12.20 -24.42 4.25
C GLY A 214 -11.72 -24.71 5.69
N GLY A 215 -10.86 -23.85 6.29
CA GLY A 215 -10.25 -24.03 7.61
C GLY A 215 -10.52 -22.86 8.57
N ALA A 216 -10.65 -23.20 9.86
CA ALA A 216 -11.60 -22.62 10.81
C ALA A 216 -10.98 -21.77 11.94
N MET A 217 -9.88 -21.06 11.71
CA MET A 217 -9.36 -20.14 12.75
C MET A 217 -10.14 -18.82 12.70
N PRO A 218 -10.75 -18.38 13.81
CA PRO A 218 -11.49 -17.13 13.86
C PRO A 218 -10.51 -15.94 13.91
N VAL A 219 -9.92 -15.63 12.77
CA VAL A 219 -8.98 -14.52 12.60
C VAL A 219 -9.64 -13.42 11.77
N LEU A 220 -9.67 -12.23 12.34
CA LEU A 220 -10.13 -11.02 11.69
C LEU A 220 -8.98 -10.01 11.67
N THR A 221 -8.69 -9.46 10.49
CA THR A 221 -7.76 -8.34 10.39
C THR A 221 -8.56 -7.05 10.40
N ALA A 222 -8.16 -6.11 11.26
CA ALA A 222 -8.57 -4.71 11.20
C ALA A 222 -7.48 -3.91 10.50
N TYR A 223 -7.86 -3.12 9.51
CA TYR A 223 -6.96 -2.35 8.67
C TYR A 223 -7.42 -0.91 8.52
N CYS A 224 -6.49 0.01 8.64
CA CYS A 224 -6.74 1.41 8.36
C CYS A 224 -5.54 2.08 7.69
N THR A 225 -5.84 3.23 7.12
CA THR A 225 -4.97 4.03 6.27
C THR A 225 -5.11 5.50 6.65
N GLY A 226 -4.15 6.32 6.23
CA GLY A 226 -4.23 7.78 6.33
C GLY A 226 -4.46 8.27 7.77
N ALA A 227 -5.33 9.26 7.94
CA ALA A 227 -5.58 9.88 9.24
C ALA A 227 -6.03 8.89 10.33
N ARG A 228 -6.74 7.80 9.97
CA ARG A 228 -7.14 6.77 10.92
C ARG A 228 -5.96 5.95 11.41
N ALA A 229 -5.06 5.59 10.51
CA ALA A 229 -3.83 4.88 10.87
C ALA A 229 -2.91 5.78 11.72
N ALA A 230 -2.73 7.04 11.32
CA ALA A 230 -1.95 8.01 12.10
C ALA A 230 -2.47 8.17 13.53
N ALA A 231 -3.78 8.36 13.69
CA ALA A 231 -4.38 8.51 15.02
C ALA A 231 -4.27 7.25 15.90
N LEU A 232 -4.25 6.05 15.31
CA LEU A 232 -4.05 4.81 16.08
C LEU A 232 -2.57 4.55 16.39
N ALA A 233 -1.64 5.02 15.55
CA ALA A 233 -0.21 4.86 15.76
C ALA A 233 0.32 5.67 16.94
N GLU A 234 -0.42 6.70 17.39
CA GLU A 234 -0.10 7.49 18.59
C GLU A 234 -0.48 6.78 19.91
N LEU A 235 -1.23 5.67 19.83
CA LEU A 235 -1.73 4.94 20.99
C LEU A 235 -0.85 3.74 21.32
N SER A 236 -0.94 3.27 22.57
CA SER A 236 -0.38 1.96 22.94
C SER A 236 -1.13 0.82 22.24
N GLU A 237 -0.46 -0.32 22.07
CA GLU A 237 -1.08 -1.49 21.42
C GLU A 237 -2.37 -1.95 22.13
N GLU A 238 -2.42 -1.87 23.46
CA GLU A 238 -3.60 -2.22 24.26
C GLU A 238 -4.78 -1.26 24.03
N GLU A 239 -4.50 0.04 23.88
CA GLU A 239 -5.52 1.04 23.56
C GLU A 239 -6.06 0.84 22.15
N VAL A 240 -5.20 0.52 21.18
CA VAL A 240 -5.61 0.16 19.81
C VAL A 240 -6.54 -1.04 19.85
N VAL A 241 -6.15 -2.12 20.54
CA VAL A 241 -6.99 -3.32 20.69
C VAL A 241 -8.33 -2.97 21.32
N THR A 242 -8.34 -2.19 22.41
CA THR A 242 -9.57 -1.76 23.09
C THR A 242 -10.49 -0.98 22.17
N ARG A 243 -9.93 -0.05 21.39
CA ARG A 243 -10.68 0.78 20.44
C ARG A 243 -11.27 -0.03 19.30
N VAL A 244 -10.51 -0.99 18.77
CA VAL A 244 -10.97 -1.91 17.72
C VAL A 244 -12.04 -2.87 18.23
N LEU A 245 -11.90 -3.43 19.43
CA LEU A 245 -12.94 -4.27 20.04
C LEU A 245 -14.22 -3.47 20.30
N GLY A 246 -14.10 -2.21 20.72
CA GLY A 246 -15.22 -1.28 20.83
C GLY A 246 -15.92 -1.02 19.50
N ASP A 247 -15.15 -0.89 18.41
CA ASP A 247 -15.70 -0.72 17.07
C ASP A 247 -16.40 -1.97 16.56
N LEU A 248 -15.78 -3.15 16.73
CA LEU A 248 -16.40 -4.44 16.42
C LEU A 248 -17.72 -4.64 17.16
N ARG A 249 -17.86 -4.12 18.38
CA ARG A 249 -19.14 -4.13 19.13
C ARG A 249 -20.28 -3.46 18.39
N ARG A 250 -20.01 -2.37 17.67
CA ARG A 250 -21.01 -1.71 16.82
C ARG A 250 -21.43 -2.60 15.65
N HIS A 251 -20.48 -3.28 15.02
CA HIS A 251 -20.71 -4.09 13.82
C HIS A 251 -21.39 -5.43 14.12
N PHE A 252 -21.04 -6.06 15.25
CA PHE A 252 -21.55 -7.38 15.61
C PHE A 252 -22.10 -7.39 17.03
N PRO A 253 -23.27 -6.83 17.36
CA PRO A 253 -23.67 -6.62 18.75
C PRO A 253 -23.72 -7.88 19.65
N ARG A 254 -23.77 -9.07 19.05
CA ARG A 254 -23.85 -10.37 19.73
C ARG A 254 -22.57 -11.18 19.55
N GLY A 255 -22.35 -12.14 20.45
CA GLY A 255 -21.22 -13.08 20.41
C GLY A 255 -20.05 -12.67 21.30
N SER A 256 -19.35 -13.68 21.85
CA SER A 256 -18.12 -13.48 22.62
C SER A 256 -17.03 -12.95 21.71
N ARG A 257 -16.26 -11.99 22.20
CA ARG A 257 -15.11 -11.40 21.49
C ARG A 257 -13.85 -11.56 22.30
N ARG A 258 -13.74 -12.71 22.96
CA ARG A 258 -12.52 -13.06 23.69
C ARG A 258 -11.40 -13.21 22.67
N ILE A 259 -10.49 -12.24 22.68
CA ILE A 259 -9.27 -12.26 21.89
C ILE A 259 -8.27 -13.17 22.59
N ILE A 260 -7.64 -14.06 21.84
CA ILE A 260 -6.65 -15.01 22.39
C ILE A 260 -5.23 -14.69 21.94
N ALA A 261 -5.08 -13.96 20.83
CA ALA A 261 -3.81 -13.41 20.38
C ALA A 261 -4.06 -12.24 19.44
N TRP A 262 -3.13 -11.30 19.39
CA TRP A 262 -3.13 -10.25 18.39
C TRP A 262 -1.72 -9.86 17.97
N ARG A 263 -1.62 -9.18 16.84
CA ARG A 263 -0.40 -8.54 16.37
C ARG A 263 -0.73 -7.21 15.71
N LEU A 264 -0.19 -6.14 16.27
CA LEU A 264 -0.21 -4.82 15.65
C LEU A 264 1.01 -4.64 14.73
N VAL A 265 0.77 -4.06 13.55
CA VAL A 265 1.81 -3.67 12.60
C VAL A 265 1.51 -2.25 12.14
N ASP A 266 2.39 -1.32 12.47
CA ASP A 266 2.42 0.04 11.95
C ASP A 266 3.55 0.17 10.93
N TRP A 267 3.19 0.39 9.66
CA TRP A 267 4.15 0.52 8.58
C TRP A 267 4.83 1.89 8.55
N SER A 268 4.22 2.92 9.14
CA SER A 268 4.85 4.26 9.22
C SER A 268 5.94 4.33 10.28
N GLY A 269 5.77 3.61 11.40
CA GLY A 269 6.77 3.47 12.44
C GLY A 269 7.97 2.60 12.04
N ASP A 270 7.85 1.75 11.01
CA ASP A 270 8.95 0.91 10.54
C ASP A 270 10.06 1.78 9.89
N PRO A 271 11.30 1.78 10.42
CA PRO A 271 12.38 2.61 9.89
C PRO A 271 12.81 2.24 8.47
N TYR A 272 12.51 1.02 8.01
CA TYR A 272 12.89 0.47 6.71
C TYR A 272 11.75 0.49 5.68
N ALA A 273 10.53 0.86 6.07
CA ALA A 273 9.41 1.09 5.16
C ALA A 273 8.97 2.55 5.14
N ARG A 274 8.82 3.17 6.32
CA ARG A 274 8.36 4.57 6.52
C ARG A 274 6.99 4.88 5.90
N GLY A 275 6.13 3.88 5.83
CA GLY A 275 4.78 3.98 5.30
C GLY A 275 4.33 2.66 4.68
N GLY A 276 3.07 2.63 4.25
CA GLY A 276 2.50 1.50 3.51
C GLY A 276 2.47 1.74 2.01
N TYR A 277 1.29 1.59 1.39
CA TYR A 277 1.16 1.72 -0.06
C TYR A 277 1.47 3.15 -0.54
N THR A 278 1.98 3.27 -1.77
CA THR A 278 2.26 4.56 -2.41
C THR A 278 1.19 4.93 -3.43
N PHE A 279 0.98 6.22 -3.64
CA PHE A 279 0.16 6.76 -4.74
C PHE A 279 0.74 8.08 -5.26
N LEU A 280 0.13 8.63 -6.31
CA LEU A 280 0.57 9.84 -6.99
C LEU A 280 -0.30 11.06 -6.62
N ARG A 281 0.35 12.22 -6.42
CA ARG A 281 -0.32 13.51 -6.26
C ARG A 281 -1.00 13.99 -7.56
N PRO A 282 -1.96 14.94 -7.50
CA PRO A 282 -2.42 15.61 -8.71
C PRO A 282 -1.25 16.22 -9.48
N GLY A 283 -1.20 15.98 -10.79
CA GLY A 283 -0.13 16.45 -11.69
C GLY A 283 1.14 15.61 -11.65
N ALA A 284 1.16 14.49 -10.94
CA ALA A 284 2.33 13.63 -10.78
C ALA A 284 2.47 12.54 -11.86
N ARG A 285 1.69 12.60 -12.95
CA ARG A 285 1.75 11.62 -14.03
C ARG A 285 3.20 11.42 -14.52
N GLY A 286 3.56 10.16 -14.75
CA GLY A 286 4.92 9.77 -15.15
C GLY A 286 5.97 9.81 -14.04
N ALA A 287 5.62 10.10 -12.79
CA ALA A 287 6.57 10.07 -11.68
C ALA A 287 7.22 8.68 -11.52
N ARG A 288 6.45 7.59 -11.70
CA ARG A 288 6.99 6.22 -11.64
C ARG A 288 8.07 5.97 -12.69
N ALA A 289 7.83 6.40 -13.93
CA ALA A 289 8.80 6.30 -15.01
C ALA A 289 10.07 7.14 -14.73
N ARG A 290 9.91 8.38 -14.23
CA ARG A 290 11.04 9.21 -13.81
C ARG A 290 11.85 8.58 -12.68
N LEU A 291 11.19 7.95 -11.70
CA LEU A 291 11.87 7.23 -10.63
C LEU A 291 12.59 5.98 -11.16
N ALA A 292 11.99 5.27 -12.11
CA ALA A 292 12.54 4.05 -12.72
C ALA A 292 13.72 4.29 -13.67
N ALA A 293 13.86 5.50 -14.23
CA ALA A 293 14.81 5.80 -15.30
C ALA A 293 16.26 5.37 -14.96
N PRO A 294 17.01 4.75 -15.89
CA PRO A 294 18.41 4.37 -15.70
C PRO A 294 19.36 5.55 -16.00
N ASP A 295 19.16 6.69 -15.32
CA ASP A 295 19.93 7.93 -15.51
C ASP A 295 20.91 8.21 -14.36
N THR A 296 21.32 7.16 -13.64
CA THR A 296 22.26 7.22 -12.51
C THR A 296 23.47 6.30 -12.71
N GLY A 297 24.05 6.32 -13.92
CA GLY A 297 25.22 5.51 -14.28
C GLY A 297 25.03 4.03 -13.96
N ARG A 298 25.87 3.47 -13.07
CA ARG A 298 25.82 2.06 -12.64
C ARG A 298 24.83 1.76 -11.51
N LEU A 299 24.04 2.74 -11.08
CA LEU A 299 22.95 2.54 -10.11
C LEU A 299 21.61 2.46 -10.85
N MET A 300 20.96 1.30 -10.80
CA MET A 300 19.62 1.07 -11.36
C MET A 300 18.56 1.07 -10.25
N TRP A 301 17.29 1.13 -10.64
CA TRP A 301 16.17 1.34 -9.70
C TRP A 301 15.11 0.28 -9.91
N ALA A 302 14.65 -0.34 -8.83
CA ALA A 302 13.53 -1.26 -8.81
C ALA A 302 12.69 -1.04 -7.54
N GLY A 303 11.66 -1.85 -7.37
CA GLY A 303 10.67 -1.70 -6.30
C GLY A 303 9.31 -1.39 -6.88
N ALA A 304 8.27 -1.74 -6.13
CA ALA A 304 6.88 -1.63 -6.58
C ALA A 304 6.49 -0.21 -7.02
N GLU A 305 7.23 0.79 -6.55
CA GLU A 305 7.02 2.20 -6.83
C GLU A 305 7.54 2.64 -8.20
N THR A 306 8.46 1.86 -8.78
CA THR A 306 9.05 2.07 -10.11
C THR A 306 8.27 1.38 -11.23
N ALA A 307 7.18 0.66 -10.91
CA ALA A 307 6.35 -0.01 -11.91
C ALA A 307 5.56 1.02 -12.73
N THR A 308 5.66 0.97 -14.06
CA THR A 308 4.95 1.88 -14.97
C THR A 308 3.67 1.28 -15.54
N GLU A 309 3.40 0.02 -15.21
CA GLU A 309 2.19 -0.73 -15.56
C GLU A 309 1.16 -0.65 -14.42
N GLN A 310 -0.07 -1.11 -14.69
CA GLN A 310 -1.20 -1.19 -13.74
C GLN A 310 -1.03 -2.28 -12.66
N ILE A 311 0.16 -2.35 -12.08
CA ILE A 311 0.58 -3.27 -11.00
C ILE A 311 1.43 -2.54 -9.95
N ALA A 312 1.46 -1.21 -9.98
CA ALA A 312 2.27 -0.42 -9.08
C ALA A 312 1.84 -0.58 -7.61
N ALA A 313 2.79 -0.42 -6.68
CA ALA A 313 2.60 -0.66 -5.24
C ALA A 313 2.16 -2.09 -4.86
N THR A 314 2.33 -3.08 -5.76
CA THR A 314 2.04 -4.50 -5.50
C THR A 314 3.31 -5.36 -5.47
N VAL A 315 3.19 -6.59 -4.96
CA VAL A 315 4.26 -7.60 -5.04
C VAL A 315 4.59 -7.96 -6.49
N ALA A 316 3.59 -8.00 -7.38
CA ALA A 316 3.81 -8.23 -8.80
C ALA A 316 4.64 -7.09 -9.44
N GLY A 317 4.35 -5.84 -9.09
CA GLY A 317 5.15 -4.69 -9.49
C GLY A 317 6.58 -4.73 -8.97
N ALA A 318 6.79 -5.13 -7.71
CA ALA A 318 8.13 -5.32 -7.15
C ALA A 318 8.93 -6.38 -7.94
N TYR A 319 8.29 -7.51 -8.27
CA TYR A 319 8.93 -8.58 -9.04
C TYR A 319 9.24 -8.14 -10.48
N ALA A 320 8.28 -7.57 -11.19
CA ALA A 320 8.43 -7.14 -12.58
C ALA A 320 9.53 -6.06 -12.72
N THR A 321 9.57 -5.10 -11.81
CA THR A 321 10.60 -4.04 -11.81
C THR A 321 11.98 -4.56 -11.44
N GLY A 322 12.07 -5.59 -10.59
CA GLY A 322 13.32 -6.28 -10.30
C GLY A 322 13.90 -6.96 -11.55
N LEU A 323 13.06 -7.65 -12.33
CA LEU A 323 13.46 -8.24 -13.62
C LEU A 323 13.92 -7.16 -14.61
N ARG A 324 13.16 -6.06 -14.75
CA ARG A 324 13.56 -4.93 -15.60
C ARG A 324 14.93 -4.37 -15.21
N ALA A 325 15.12 -4.02 -13.94
CA ALA A 325 16.38 -3.44 -13.47
C ALA A 325 17.55 -4.42 -13.58
N SER A 326 17.31 -5.73 -13.44
CA SER A 326 18.33 -6.74 -13.71
C SER A 326 18.77 -6.72 -15.18
N SER A 327 17.85 -6.59 -16.13
CA SER A 327 18.20 -6.45 -17.55
C SER A 327 18.99 -5.17 -17.81
N GLU A 328 18.60 -4.04 -17.22
CA GLU A 328 19.32 -2.76 -17.34
C GLU A 328 20.75 -2.86 -16.79
N VAL A 329 20.96 -3.59 -15.68
CA VAL A 329 22.31 -3.87 -15.16
C VAL A 329 23.12 -4.67 -16.17
N LEU A 330 22.56 -5.73 -16.77
CA LEU A 330 23.26 -6.56 -17.74
C LEU A 330 23.64 -5.77 -19.00
N GLU A 331 22.72 -4.96 -19.52
CA GLU A 331 22.96 -4.08 -20.67
C GLU A 331 24.07 -3.09 -20.37
N ALA A 332 24.00 -2.42 -19.21
CA ALA A 332 25.04 -1.49 -18.80
C ALA A 332 26.39 -2.22 -18.73
N LEU A 333 26.48 -3.37 -18.05
CA LEU A 333 27.76 -4.09 -17.85
C LEU A 333 28.40 -4.64 -19.13
N ASN A 334 27.63 -4.69 -20.22
CA ASN A 334 28.08 -5.13 -21.55
C ASN A 334 28.40 -3.97 -22.51
N ALA A 335 28.05 -2.73 -22.17
CA ALA A 335 28.39 -1.52 -22.91
C ALA A 335 29.79 -1.00 -22.51
#